data_AF-A0A9E3M4D7-F1
#
_entry.id   AF-A0A9E3M4D7-F1
#
_cell.length_a   1.000
_cell.length_b   1.000
_cell.length_c   1.000
_cell.angle_alpha   90.00
_cell.angle_beta   90.00
_cell.angle_gamma   90.00
#
_symmetry.space_group_name_H-M   'P 1'
#
loop_
_entity.id
_entity.type
_entity.pdbx_description
1 polymer ?
#
loop_
_entity_poly.entity_id
_entity_poly.type
_entity_poly.pdbx_seq_one_letter_code
_entity_poly.pdbx_strand_id
1 'polypeptide(L)'
;MAEHKNLESVIHLLRAHKCANEKIDAGTPIDLLEIESIRMADFVLSLEEEFSILVTDERFKRWTKVGDIADYIETYLEKYGTGELGEM
;
A
#
# COMPACT_ATOMS: atom_id res chain seq x y z
N MET A 1 -5.33 17.98 1.20
CA MET A 1 -4.27 17.75 2.21
C MET A 1 -4.26 16.28 2.71
N ALA A 2 -4.80 15.32 1.94
CA ALA A 2 -4.86 13.90 2.32
C ALA A 2 -3.88 13.03 1.50
N GLU A 3 -3.60 13.41 0.24
CA GLU A 3 -2.71 12.71 -0.70
C GLU A 3 -1.33 12.31 -0.13
N HIS A 4 -0.73 13.16 0.70
CA HIS A 4 0.60 12.88 1.24
C HIS A 4 0.58 11.86 2.40
N LYS A 5 -0.51 11.78 3.16
CA LYS A 5 -0.55 11.00 4.40
C LYS A 5 -0.53 9.49 4.13
N ASN A 6 -1.31 9.04 3.14
CA ASN A 6 -1.39 7.64 2.78
C ASN A 6 -0.08 7.15 2.14
N LEU A 7 0.51 7.98 1.27
CA LEU A 7 1.81 7.69 0.64
C LEU A 7 2.93 7.55 1.69
N GLU A 8 2.98 8.45 2.68
CA GLU A 8 3.98 8.38 3.75
C GLU A 8 3.85 7.09 4.58
N SER A 9 2.63 6.69 4.94
CA SER A 9 2.38 5.43 5.64
C SER A 9 2.76 4.20 4.80
N VAL A 10 2.43 4.21 3.50
CA VAL A 10 2.85 3.16 2.55
C VAL A 10 4.38 3.04 2.51
N ILE A 11 5.10 4.17 2.40
CA ILE A 11 6.57 4.19 2.41
C ILE A 11 7.11 3.68 3.74
N HIS A 12 6.48 4.03 4.86
CA HIS A 12 6.87 3.56 6.19
C HIS A 12 6.76 2.04 6.31
N LEU A 13 5.64 1.46 5.88
CA LEU A 13 5.43 0.01 5.86
C LEU A 13 6.45 -0.69 4.95
N LEU A 14 6.69 -0.17 3.75
CA LEU A 14 7.72 -0.71 2.84
C LEU A 14 9.11 -0.73 3.49
N ARG A 15 9.49 0.33 4.23
CA ARG A 15 10.74 0.34 5.00
C ARG A 15 10.74 -0.69 6.12
N ALA A 16 9.61 -0.92 6.79
CA ALA A 16 9.48 -1.94 7.84
C ALA A 16 9.75 -3.36 7.32
N HIS A 17 9.33 -3.67 6.09
CA HIS A 17 9.62 -4.97 5.44
C HIS A 17 11.03 -5.05 4.83
N LYS A 18 11.97 -4.19 5.23
CA LYS A 18 13.35 -4.05 4.71
C LYS A 18 13.45 -3.82 3.19
N CYS A 19 12.73 -2.85 2.65
CA CYS A 19 13.16 -2.25 1.39
C CYS A 19 14.58 -1.69 1.53
N ALA A 20 15.51 -2.14 0.70
CA ALA A 20 16.89 -1.64 0.67
C ALA A 20 16.97 -0.20 0.13
N ASN A 21 15.89 0.30 -0.46
CA ASN A 21 15.86 1.58 -1.13
C ASN A 21 15.64 2.72 -0.14
N GLU A 22 16.64 3.57 0.03
CA GLU A 22 16.61 4.70 0.97
C GLU A 22 15.71 5.85 0.46
N LYS A 23 15.43 5.88 -0.86
CA LYS A 23 14.55 6.85 -1.52
C LYS A 23 13.40 6.14 -2.25
N ILE A 24 12.28 6.01 -1.56
CA ILE A 24 11.03 5.48 -2.11
C ILE A 24 10.09 6.66 -2.29
N ASP A 25 9.59 6.83 -3.51
CA ASP A 25 8.63 7.86 -3.89
C ASP A 25 7.46 7.20 -4.62
N ALA A 26 6.37 7.94 -4.86
CA ALA A 26 5.21 7.44 -5.62
C ALA A 26 5.60 6.95 -7.04
N GLY A 27 6.66 7.48 -7.61
CA GLY A 27 7.20 7.06 -8.91
C GLY A 27 8.06 5.79 -8.87
N THR A 28 8.43 5.30 -7.68
CA THR A 28 9.32 4.15 -7.54
C THR A 28 8.58 2.87 -7.97
N PRO A 29 9.08 2.13 -8.97
CA PRO A 29 8.51 0.86 -9.37
C PRO A 29 8.74 -0.20 -8.28
N ILE A 30 7.75 -1.08 -8.09
CA ILE A 30 7.79 -2.12 -7.06
C ILE A 30 8.94 -3.12 -7.31
N ASP A 31 9.26 -3.37 -8.58
CA ASP A 31 10.39 -4.21 -8.99
C ASP A 31 11.75 -3.71 -8.45
N LEU A 32 11.94 -2.38 -8.39
CA LEU A 32 13.14 -1.76 -7.82
C LEU A 32 13.21 -1.80 -6.29
N LEU A 33 12.13 -2.20 -5.61
CA LEU A 33 12.16 -2.35 -4.16
C LEU A 33 12.86 -3.64 -3.74
N GLU A 34 13.11 -4.56 -4.69
CA GLU A 34 13.75 -5.86 -4.46
C GLU A 34 13.10 -6.63 -3.28
N ILE A 35 11.80 -6.40 -3.07
CA ILE A 35 11.03 -7.07 -2.01
C ILE A 35 10.71 -8.48 -2.48
N GLU A 36 11.10 -9.45 -1.67
CA GLU A 36 10.71 -10.84 -1.88
C GLU A 36 9.17 -10.98 -1.88
N SER A 37 8.62 -11.80 -2.80
CA SER A 37 7.17 -11.95 -2.98
C SER A 37 6.41 -12.28 -1.68
N ILE A 38 7.04 -13.01 -0.75
CA ILE A 38 6.46 -13.34 0.56
C ILE A 38 6.27 -12.08 1.41
N ARG A 39 7.26 -11.18 1.42
CA ARG A 39 7.17 -9.90 2.14
C ARG A 39 6.22 -8.93 1.48
N MET A 40 6.01 -9.06 0.17
CA MET A 40 5.02 -8.27 -0.53
C MET A 40 3.59 -8.63 -0.09
N ALA A 41 3.30 -9.91 0.12
CA ALA A 41 2.00 -10.35 0.65
C ALA A 41 1.78 -9.83 2.09
N ASP A 42 2.82 -9.89 2.93
CA ASP A 42 2.82 -9.36 4.30
C ASP A 42 2.58 -7.83 4.33
N PHE A 43 3.19 -7.12 3.37
CA PHE A 43 2.97 -5.69 3.17
C PHE A 43 1.52 -5.38 2.75
N VAL A 44 0.94 -6.16 1.81
CA VAL A 44 -0.47 -6.00 1.42
C VAL A 44 -1.38 -6.18 2.63
N LEU A 45 -1.16 -7.23 3.43
CA LEU A 45 -1.92 -7.49 4.64
C LEU A 45 -1.83 -6.32 5.64
N SER A 46 -0.64 -5.74 5.80
CA SER A 46 -0.43 -4.58 6.66
C SER A 46 -1.19 -3.34 6.16
N LEU A 47 -1.31 -3.15 4.84
CA LEU A 47 -2.13 -2.08 4.28
C LEU A 47 -3.62 -2.31 4.51
N GLU A 48 -4.09 -3.54 4.35
CA GLU A 48 -5.48 -3.90 4.61
C GLU A 48 -5.85 -3.64 6.07
N GLU A 49 -4.97 -3.97 7.02
CA GLU A 49 -5.17 -3.73 8.44
C GLU A 49 -5.12 -2.23 8.80
N GLU A 50 -4.06 -1.52 8.38
CA GLU A 50 -3.85 -0.10 8.71
C GLU A 50 -4.93 0.80 8.13
N PHE A 51 -5.34 0.54 6.88
CA PHE A 51 -6.31 1.39 6.18
C PHE A 51 -7.73 0.81 6.16
N SER A 52 -7.95 -0.37 6.75
CA SER A 52 -9.24 -1.09 6.67
C SER A 52 -9.75 -1.21 5.22
N ILE A 53 -8.84 -1.53 4.30
CA ILE A 53 -9.15 -1.74 2.88
C ILE A 53 -9.07 -3.23 2.53
N LEU A 54 -9.58 -3.58 1.35
CA LEU A 54 -9.46 -4.94 0.81
C LEU A 54 -8.68 -4.90 -0.50
N VAL A 55 -7.55 -5.59 -0.57
CA VAL A 55 -6.69 -5.68 -1.76
C VAL A 55 -6.74 -7.09 -2.31
N THR A 56 -7.40 -7.27 -3.46
CA THR A 56 -7.42 -8.58 -4.12
C THR A 56 -6.09 -8.89 -4.81
N ASP A 57 -5.76 -10.18 -4.98
CA ASP A 57 -4.58 -10.64 -5.74
C ASP A 57 -4.51 -10.04 -7.15
N GLU A 58 -5.67 -9.88 -7.81
CA GLU A 58 -5.74 -9.24 -9.12
C GLU A 58 -5.35 -7.77 -9.09
N ARG A 59 -5.71 -7.05 -8.02
CA ARG A 59 -5.34 -5.64 -7.84
C ARG A 59 -3.86 -5.53 -7.52
N PHE A 60 -3.38 -6.37 -6.61
CA PHE A 60 -1.98 -6.51 -6.27
C PHE A 60 -1.10 -6.75 -7.50
N LYS A 61 -1.49 -7.66 -8.40
CA LYS A 61 -0.77 -7.93 -9.67
C LYS A 61 -0.73 -6.76 -10.65
N ARG A 62 -1.62 -5.76 -10.49
CA ARG A 62 -1.66 -4.57 -11.35
C ARG A 62 -0.76 -3.44 -10.82
N TRP A 63 -0.31 -3.52 -9.57
CA TRP A 63 0.57 -2.51 -9.00
C TRP A 63 1.97 -2.61 -9.60
N THR A 64 2.36 -1.57 -10.32
CA THR A 64 3.69 -1.47 -10.95
C THR A 64 4.62 -0.53 -10.19
N LYS A 65 4.06 0.42 -9.43
CA LYS A 65 4.78 1.44 -8.65
C LYS A 65 4.08 1.72 -7.33
N VAL A 66 4.82 2.29 -6.39
CA VAL A 66 4.31 2.62 -5.04
C VAL A 66 3.13 3.60 -5.09
N GLY A 67 3.12 4.52 -6.06
CA GLY A 67 2.03 5.46 -6.26
C GLY A 67 0.69 4.80 -6.60
N ASP A 68 0.68 3.66 -7.31
CA ASP A 68 -0.57 2.92 -7.59
C ASP A 68 -1.23 2.38 -6.32
N ILE A 69 -0.42 2.09 -5.29
CA ILE A 69 -0.90 1.62 -3.99
C ILE A 69 -1.54 2.79 -3.23
N ALA A 70 -0.82 3.91 -3.12
CA ALA A 70 -1.31 5.10 -2.43
C ALA A 70 -2.58 5.66 -3.07
N ASP A 71 -2.62 5.74 -4.40
CA ASP A 71 -3.78 6.15 -5.19
C ASP A 71 -4.98 5.21 -4.96
N TYR A 72 -4.72 3.90 -4.91
CA TYR A 72 -5.75 2.91 -4.62
C TYR A 72 -6.33 3.08 -3.22
N ILE A 73 -5.48 3.23 -2.20
CA ILE A 73 -5.91 3.46 -0.81
C ILE A 73 -6.77 4.72 -0.74
N GLU A 74 -6.32 5.81 -1.35
CA GLU A 74 -7.08 7.07 -1.37
C GLU A 74 -8.42 6.92 -2.06
N THR A 75 -8.44 6.34 -3.27
CA THR A 75 -9.68 6.08 -4.01
C THR A 75 -10.63 5.19 -3.21
N TYR A 76 -10.10 4.18 -2.53
CA TYR A 76 -10.90 3.28 -1.71
C TYR A 76 -11.49 4.01 -0.50
N LEU A 77 -10.68 4.76 0.23
CA LEU A 77 -11.12 5.54 1.39
C LEU A 77 -12.10 6.65 1.00
N GLU A 78 -11.93 7.29 -0.15
CA GLU A 78 -12.87 8.30 -0.66
C GLU A 78 -14.22 7.64 -1.01
N LYS A 79 -14.18 6.43 -1.58
CA LYS A 79 -15.37 5.74 -2.07
C LYS A 79 -16.14 4.99 -0.99
N TYR A 80 -15.44 4.40 -0.02
CA TYR A 80 -16.01 3.54 1.02
C TYR A 80 -15.93 4.16 2.42
N GLY A 81 -15.19 5.26 2.61
CA GLY A 81 -14.88 5.81 3.92
C GLY A 81 -13.88 4.93 4.68
N THR A 82 -13.29 5.43 5.77
CA THR A 82 -12.61 4.59 6.77
C THR A 82 -13.68 3.75 7.44
N GLY A 83 -14.00 2.62 6.82
CA GLY A 83 -15.03 1.72 7.29
C GLY A 83 -14.51 0.96 8.50
N GLU A 84 -14.93 1.37 9.69
CA GLU A 84 -15.13 0.40 10.77
C GLU A 84 -15.90 -0.77 10.15
N LEU A 85 -15.25 -1.91 9.98
CA LEU A 85 -15.92 -3.15 9.61
C LEU A 85 -16.84 -3.49 10.78
N GLY A 86 -18.04 -2.91 10.73
CA GLY A 86 -19.15 -3.25 11.57
C GLY A 86 -19.42 -4.73 11.39
N GLU A 87 -19.12 -5.46 12.46
CA GLU A 87 -19.58 -6.80 12.83
C GLU A 87 -20.63 -7.39 11.88
N MET A 88 -20.28 -8.52 11.25
CA MET A 88 -21.24 -9.51 10.77
C MET A 88 -20.95 -10.87 11.39
#